data_AF-A0A402APT3-F1
#
_entry.id   AF-A0A402APT3-F1
#
_cell.length_a   1.000
_cell.length_b   1.000
_cell.length_c   1.000
_cell.angle_alpha   90.00
_cell.angle_beta   90.00
_cell.angle_gamma   90.00
#
_symmetry.space_group_name_H-M   'P 1'
#
loop_
_entity.id
_entity.type
_entity.pdbx_description
1 polymer ?
#
loop_
_entity_poly.entity_id
_entity_poly.type
_entity_poly.pdbx_seq_one_letter_code
_entity_poly.pdbx_strand_id
1 'polypeptide(L)'
;MTPIYLEVGEKKVFACSYVWPGWSRCGKTEADAIQALLDSAARYELIVRRAGLEFEPRDPVVVERVPGDMTTNFGAPSIITPADSEPTDAETAARGVALLWAAWATLDEVVAAAPNELRKGPRGGGRERDEILRHVIEVERTYARKVGVRHKPFPPLTLLPWLRSVKSWQQLCASHPTALHWSQKAGPPPTRCGA
;
A
#
# COMPACT_ATOMS: atom_id res chain seq x y z
N MET A 1 -1.75 13.96 -17.53
CA MET A 1 -0.45 13.28 -17.40
C MET A 1 -0.33 12.72 -16.00
N THR A 2 0.36 11.59 -15.82
CA THR A 2 0.63 11.01 -14.49
C THR A 2 2.07 11.35 -14.11
N PRO A 3 2.33 12.28 -13.18
CA PRO A 3 3.70 12.60 -12.78
C PRO A 3 4.32 11.41 -12.03
N ILE A 4 5.51 11.02 -12.48
CA ILE A 4 6.32 9.97 -11.87
C ILE A 4 7.73 10.47 -11.58
N TYR A 5 8.37 9.92 -10.56
CA TYR A 5 9.81 10.00 -10.42
C TYR A 5 10.48 8.69 -10.75
N LEU A 6 11.75 8.79 -11.12
CA LEU A 6 12.62 7.64 -11.29
C LEU A 6 13.67 7.61 -10.18
N GLU A 7 13.71 6.50 -9.44
CA GLU A 7 14.80 6.19 -8.51
C GLU A 7 15.80 5.29 -9.22
N VAL A 8 16.96 5.83 -9.56
CA VAL A 8 17.93 5.23 -10.50
C VAL A 8 19.08 4.61 -9.72
N GLY A 9 19.04 3.31 -9.51
CA GLY A 9 20.15 2.53 -8.98
C GLY A 9 21.04 1.94 -10.08
N GLU A 10 22.20 1.40 -9.67
CA GLU A 10 23.16 0.74 -10.57
C GLU A 10 22.60 -0.49 -11.30
N LYS A 11 21.68 -1.24 -10.67
CA LYS A 11 21.14 -2.52 -11.19
C LYS A 11 19.67 -2.45 -11.57
N LYS A 12 18.94 -1.51 -10.98
CA LYS A 12 17.49 -1.37 -11.09
C LYS A 12 17.10 0.09 -11.08
N VAL A 13 16.09 0.41 -11.86
CA VAL A 13 15.38 1.69 -11.83
C VAL A 13 13.97 1.44 -11.35
N PHE A 14 13.47 2.26 -10.43
CA PHE A 14 12.05 2.29 -10.05
C PHE A 14 11.36 3.46 -10.71
N ALA A 15 10.18 3.24 -11.28
CA ALA A 15 9.23 4.27 -11.65
C ALA A 15 8.12 4.30 -10.61
N CYS A 16 7.90 5.47 -10.01
CA CYS A 16 6.99 5.66 -8.88
C CYS A 16 6.02 6.81 -9.16
N SER A 17 4.72 6.59 -8.98
CA SER A 17 3.71 7.65 -9.14
C SER A 17 3.64 8.56 -7.91
N TYR A 18 3.64 9.87 -8.14
CA TYR A 18 3.34 10.85 -7.08
C TYR A 18 1.85 10.91 -6.74
N VAL A 19 0.99 10.71 -7.73
CA VAL A 19 -0.47 10.88 -7.57
C VAL A 19 -1.15 9.61 -7.11
N TRP A 20 -0.55 8.43 -7.31
CA TRP A 20 -1.11 7.13 -6.93
C TRP A 20 -0.16 6.43 -5.95
N PRO A 21 -0.31 6.66 -4.62
CA PRO A 21 0.58 6.11 -3.61
C PRO A 21 0.76 4.59 -3.72
N GLY A 22 2.00 4.14 -3.67
CA GLY A 22 2.36 2.72 -3.78
C GLY A 22 2.28 2.15 -5.21
N TRP A 23 1.83 2.91 -6.21
CA TRP A 23 1.92 2.50 -7.62
C TRP A 23 3.34 2.72 -8.12
N SER A 24 4.15 1.66 -8.03
CA SER A 24 5.56 1.68 -8.37
C SER A 24 6.03 0.34 -8.92
N ARG A 25 6.92 0.35 -9.92
CA ARG A 25 7.55 -0.86 -10.48
C ARG A 25 9.00 -0.62 -10.86
N CYS A 26 9.79 -1.70 -10.83
CA CYS A 26 11.18 -1.65 -11.24
C CYS A 26 11.45 -2.33 -12.59
N GLY A 27 12.45 -1.81 -13.29
CA GLY A 27 13.04 -2.38 -14.50
C GLY A 27 14.57 -2.33 -14.43
N LYS A 28 15.23 -2.91 -15.43
CA LYS A 28 16.70 -2.79 -15.59
C LYS A 28 17.09 -1.41 -16.13
N THR A 29 16.20 -0.80 -16.90
CA THR A 29 16.35 0.54 -17.47
C THR A 29 15.16 1.42 -17.09
N GLU A 30 15.26 2.73 -17.33
CA GLU A 30 14.12 3.66 -17.16
C GLU A 30 12.91 3.21 -17.98
N ALA A 31 13.13 2.86 -19.25
CA ALA A 31 12.06 2.43 -20.15
C ALA A 31 11.38 1.14 -19.65
N ASP A 32 12.16 0.16 -19.19
CA ASP A 32 11.61 -1.08 -18.60
C ASP A 32 10.79 -0.79 -17.34
N ALA A 33 11.25 0.14 -16.50
CA ALA A 33 10.57 0.49 -15.25
C ALA A 33 9.23 1.18 -15.53
N ILE A 34 9.20 2.11 -16.49
CA ILE A 34 7.98 2.79 -16.94
C ILE A 34 7.01 1.80 -17.59
N GLN A 35 7.50 0.91 -18.45
CA GLN A 35 6.65 -0.11 -19.06
C GLN A 35 6.07 -1.06 -17.99
N ALA A 36 6.89 -1.51 -17.05
CA ALA A 36 6.40 -2.36 -15.95
C ALA A 36 5.35 -1.63 -15.09
N LEU A 37 5.50 -0.32 -14.87
CA LEU A 37 4.51 0.49 -14.16
C LEU A 37 3.17 0.47 -14.90
N LEU A 38 3.19 0.73 -16.21
CA LEU A 38 2.01 0.66 -17.09
C LEU A 38 1.36 -0.72 -17.11
N ASP A 39 2.16 -1.78 -17.27
CA ASP A 39 1.68 -3.18 -17.27
C ASP A 39 1.00 -3.55 -15.95
N SER A 40 1.37 -2.87 -14.86
CA SER A 40 0.78 -3.06 -13.54
C SER A 40 -0.48 -2.23 -13.28
N ALA A 41 -0.89 -1.34 -14.19
CA ALA A 41 -2.03 -0.44 -14.03
C ALA A 41 -3.32 -1.19 -13.67
N ALA A 42 -3.67 -2.22 -14.44
CA ALA A 42 -4.89 -3.01 -14.22
C ALA A 42 -4.91 -3.70 -12.84
N ARG A 43 -3.74 -4.05 -12.30
CA ARG A 43 -3.63 -4.63 -10.95
C ARG A 43 -3.83 -3.57 -9.86
N TYR A 44 -3.31 -2.37 -10.10
CA TYR A 44 -3.48 -1.26 -9.16
C TYR A 44 -4.93 -0.74 -9.17
N GLU A 45 -5.59 -0.75 -10.33
CA GLU A 45 -6.99 -0.37 -10.49
C GLU A 45 -7.94 -1.12 -9.54
N LEU A 46 -7.68 -2.40 -9.25
CA LEU A 46 -8.46 -3.18 -8.29
C LEU A 46 -8.48 -2.53 -6.90
N ILE A 47 -7.36 -1.95 -6.48
CA ILE A 47 -7.24 -1.23 -5.21
C ILE A 47 -7.99 0.10 -5.29
N VAL A 48 -7.82 0.85 -6.38
CA VAL A 48 -8.44 2.16 -6.58
C VAL A 48 -9.97 2.05 -6.58
N ARG A 49 -10.53 1.11 -7.35
CA ARG A 49 -11.97 0.87 -7.39
C ARG A 49 -12.52 0.44 -6.03
N ARG A 50 -11.79 -0.41 -5.31
CA ARG A 50 -12.15 -0.83 -3.95
C ARG A 50 -12.14 0.33 -2.96
N ALA A 51 -11.28 1.33 -3.18
CA ALA A 51 -11.27 2.56 -2.41
C ALA A 51 -12.43 3.52 -2.77
N GLY A 52 -13.29 3.16 -3.73
CA GLY A 52 -14.39 4.01 -4.21
C GLY A 52 -13.92 5.16 -5.11
N LEU A 53 -12.75 5.02 -5.72
CA LEU A 53 -12.14 6.05 -6.56
C LEU A 53 -12.17 5.61 -8.04
N GLU A 54 -12.12 6.60 -8.93
CA GLU A 54 -11.94 6.37 -10.36
C GLU A 54 -10.44 6.30 -10.70
N PHE A 55 -10.07 5.37 -11.58
CA PHE A 55 -8.69 5.19 -12.00
C PHE A 55 -8.52 5.52 -13.49
N GLU A 56 -8.05 6.74 -13.75
CA GLU A 56 -7.72 7.19 -15.11
C GLU A 56 -6.25 7.60 -15.17
N PRO A 57 -5.31 6.63 -15.15
CA PRO A 57 -3.91 6.96 -15.30
C PRO A 57 -3.68 7.48 -16.72
N ARG A 58 -3.43 8.79 -16.82
CA ARG A 58 -2.91 9.41 -18.05
C ARG A 58 -1.48 8.92 -18.30
N ASP A 59 -0.93 9.22 -19.47
CA ASP A 59 0.45 8.84 -19.80
C ASP A 59 1.44 9.31 -18.71
N PRO A 60 2.37 8.43 -18.28
CA PRO A 60 3.37 8.76 -17.28
C PRO A 60 4.36 9.78 -17.84
N VAL A 61 4.68 10.78 -17.02
CA VAL A 61 5.68 11.81 -17.34
C VAL A 61 6.71 11.84 -16.23
N VAL A 62 7.98 11.64 -16.59
CA VAL A 62 9.09 11.72 -15.64
C VAL A 62 9.33 13.17 -15.28
N VAL A 63 9.03 13.54 -14.03
CA VAL A 63 9.21 14.90 -13.52
C VAL A 63 10.45 15.05 -12.64
N GLU A 64 10.96 13.94 -12.10
CA GLU A 64 12.15 13.92 -11.26
C GLU A 64 12.96 12.62 -11.47
N ARG A 65 14.28 12.72 -11.33
CA ARG A 65 15.20 11.58 -11.27
C ARG A 65 16.07 11.72 -10.02
N VAL A 66 16.04 10.71 -9.16
CA VAL A 66 16.82 10.68 -7.92
C VAL A 66 17.82 9.51 -7.94
N PRO A 67 19.02 9.67 -7.38
CA PRO A 67 19.99 8.57 -7.29
C PRO A 67 19.48 7.53 -6.29
N GLY A 68 19.35 6.29 -6.75
CA GLY A 68 19.00 5.15 -5.91
C GLY A 68 20.17 4.65 -5.06
N ASP A 69 19.88 3.81 -4.09
CA ASP A 69 20.85 3.23 -3.16
C ASP A 69 20.93 1.69 -3.26
N MET A 70 21.59 1.08 -2.29
CA MET A 70 21.67 -0.38 -2.18
C MET A 70 20.31 -1.06 -2.04
N THR A 71 19.33 -0.40 -1.45
CA THR A 71 17.95 -0.88 -1.30
C THR A 71 17.23 -0.86 -2.65
N THR A 72 17.42 0.20 -3.44
CA THR A 72 16.94 0.27 -4.83
C THR A 72 17.47 -0.91 -5.64
N ASN A 73 18.77 -1.16 -5.55
CA ASN A 73 19.45 -2.25 -6.24
C ASN A 73 18.98 -3.64 -5.79
N PHE A 74 18.65 -3.78 -4.51
CA PHE A 74 18.04 -4.99 -3.95
C PHE A 74 16.65 -5.22 -4.54
N GLY A 75 15.85 -4.16 -4.68
CA GLY A 75 14.54 -4.20 -5.30
C GLY A 75 13.42 -3.64 -4.44
N ALA A 76 13.68 -2.58 -3.69
CA ALA A 76 12.64 -1.77 -3.07
C ALA A 76 13.00 -0.29 -3.22
N PRO A 77 12.02 0.60 -3.46
CA PRO A 77 12.26 2.03 -3.42
C PRO A 77 12.61 2.46 -1.99
N SER A 78 13.54 3.39 -1.85
CA SER A 78 14.10 3.80 -0.54
C SER A 78 14.33 5.30 -0.41
N ILE A 79 14.30 6.03 -1.51
CA ILE A 79 14.62 7.44 -1.52
C ILE A 79 13.37 8.25 -1.19
N ILE A 80 13.50 9.11 -0.18
CA ILE A 80 12.50 10.12 0.18
C ILE A 80 12.79 11.33 -0.71
N THR A 81 11.88 11.64 -1.62
CA THR A 81 11.98 12.78 -2.52
C THR A 81 11.60 14.08 -1.79
N PRO A 82 11.99 15.26 -2.31
CA PRO A 82 11.53 16.53 -1.75
C PRO A 82 10.00 16.63 -1.69
N ALA A 83 9.30 16.12 -2.70
CA ALA A 83 7.83 16.11 -2.75
C ALA A 83 7.19 15.29 -1.61
N ASP A 84 7.85 14.22 -1.13
CA ASP A 84 7.35 13.42 -0.01
C ASP A 84 7.35 14.18 1.33
N SER A 85 8.11 15.28 1.42
CA SER A 85 8.19 16.14 2.60
C SER A 85 7.23 17.33 2.55
N GLU A 86 6.51 17.51 1.44
CA GLU A 86 5.56 18.60 1.29
C GLU A 86 4.31 18.37 2.16
N PRO A 87 3.75 19.42 2.79
CA PRO A 87 2.50 19.32 3.51
C PRO A 87 1.38 18.79 2.61
N THR A 88 0.70 17.74 3.07
CA THR A 88 -0.46 17.16 2.38
C THR A 88 -1.74 17.77 2.94
N ASP A 89 -2.65 18.20 2.06
CA ASP A 89 -3.97 18.65 2.47
C ASP A 89 -4.88 17.49 2.95
N ALA A 90 -5.99 17.83 3.60
CA ALA A 90 -6.88 16.84 4.20
C ALA A 90 -7.56 15.90 3.17
N GLU A 91 -7.84 16.39 1.96
CA GLU A 91 -8.49 15.61 0.90
C GLU A 91 -7.52 14.58 0.33
N THR A 92 -6.31 15.02 -0.01
CA THR A 92 -5.22 14.15 -0.48
C THR A 92 -4.86 13.10 0.58
N ALA A 93 -4.80 13.49 1.85
CA ALA A 93 -4.56 12.55 2.95
C ALA A 93 -5.69 11.52 3.08
N ALA A 94 -6.96 11.95 3.03
CA ALA A 94 -8.12 11.05 3.10
C ALA A 94 -8.14 10.05 1.94
N ARG A 95 -7.81 10.51 0.73
CA ARG A 95 -7.65 9.65 -0.46
C ARG A 95 -6.53 8.61 -0.27
N GLY A 96 -5.38 9.01 0.25
CA GLY A 96 -4.28 8.10 0.57
C GLY A 96 -4.66 7.04 1.59
N VAL A 97 -5.38 7.44 2.65
CA VAL A 97 -5.91 6.50 3.66
C VAL A 97 -6.89 5.52 3.02
N ALA A 98 -7.83 5.97 2.20
CA ALA A 98 -8.77 5.09 1.51
C ALA A 98 -8.07 4.01 0.66
N LEU A 99 -7.03 4.40 -0.09
CA LEU A 99 -6.20 3.48 -0.88
C LEU A 99 -5.46 2.47 0.01
N LEU A 100 -4.87 2.91 1.13
CA LEU A 100 -4.20 2.03 2.08
C LEU A 100 -5.17 0.99 2.68
N TRP A 101 -6.37 1.43 3.07
CA TRP A 101 -7.42 0.54 3.58
C TRP A 101 -7.87 -0.48 2.53
N ALA A 102 -8.05 -0.05 1.28
CA ALA A 102 -8.37 -0.95 0.19
C ALA A 102 -7.25 -1.98 -0.08
N ALA A 103 -5.99 -1.57 0.02
CA ALA A 103 -4.84 -2.47 -0.11
C ALA A 103 -4.83 -3.54 0.99
N TRP A 104 -5.04 -3.15 2.25
CA TRP A 104 -5.13 -4.08 3.38
C TRP A 104 -6.29 -5.05 3.25
N ALA A 105 -7.48 -4.57 2.91
CA ALA A 105 -8.64 -5.43 2.72
C ALA A 105 -8.43 -6.44 1.56
N THR A 106 -7.72 -6.03 0.51
CA THR A 106 -7.34 -6.94 -0.58
C THR A 106 -6.30 -7.96 -0.12
N LEU A 107 -5.31 -7.56 0.68
CA LEU A 107 -4.34 -8.48 1.27
C LEU A 107 -5.02 -9.54 2.15
N ASP A 108 -5.97 -9.13 2.99
CA ASP A 108 -6.73 -10.04 3.87
C ASP A 108 -7.48 -11.10 3.05
N GLU A 109 -8.16 -10.71 1.97
CA GLU A 109 -8.87 -11.64 1.07
C GLU A 109 -7.90 -12.61 0.39
N VAL A 110 -6.75 -12.12 -0.09
CA VAL A 110 -5.72 -12.95 -0.74
C VAL A 110 -5.11 -13.94 0.25
N VAL A 111 -4.82 -13.52 1.48
CA VAL A 111 -4.29 -14.39 2.54
C VAL A 111 -5.31 -15.48 2.90
N ALA A 112 -6.59 -15.12 3.00
CA ALA A 112 -7.66 -16.07 3.32
C ALA A 112 -7.83 -17.15 2.23
N ALA A 113 -7.65 -16.77 0.96
CA ALA A 113 -7.82 -17.67 -0.19
C ALA A 113 -6.56 -18.49 -0.54
N ALA A 114 -5.36 -17.96 -0.30
CA ALA A 114 -4.11 -18.60 -0.70
C ALA A 114 -3.71 -19.75 0.23
N PRO A 115 -3.08 -20.83 -0.29
CA PRO A 115 -2.44 -21.84 0.55
C PRO A 115 -1.23 -21.24 1.31
N ASN A 116 -0.84 -21.86 2.42
CA ASN A 116 0.38 -21.41 3.12
C ASN A 116 1.63 -21.63 2.27
N GLU A 117 1.75 -22.81 1.65
CA GLU A 117 2.85 -23.14 0.76
C GLU A 117 2.69 -22.43 -0.58
N LEU A 118 3.65 -21.58 -0.93
CA LEU A 118 3.64 -20.80 -2.16
C LEU A 118 4.65 -21.34 -3.17
N ARG A 119 4.30 -21.25 -4.47
CA ARG A 119 5.20 -21.64 -5.56
C ARG A 119 6.51 -20.87 -5.48
N LYS A 120 7.60 -21.60 -5.30
CA LYS A 120 8.96 -21.05 -5.24
C LYS A 120 9.48 -20.70 -6.63
N GLY A 121 10.42 -19.76 -6.68
CA GLY A 121 11.12 -19.44 -7.92
C GLY A 121 12.13 -20.52 -8.33
N PRO A 122 12.75 -20.41 -9.52
CA PRO A 122 13.71 -21.39 -10.05
C PRO A 122 14.90 -21.72 -9.14
N ARG A 123 15.17 -20.86 -8.14
CA ARG A 123 16.26 -21.03 -7.17
C ARG A 123 15.77 -21.58 -5.81
N GLY A 124 14.54 -22.09 -5.73
CA GLY A 124 13.97 -22.71 -4.52
C GLY A 124 13.68 -21.77 -3.34
N GLY A 125 14.19 -20.53 -3.36
CA GLY A 125 13.96 -19.54 -2.32
C GLY A 125 12.57 -18.90 -2.37
N GLY A 126 12.13 -18.36 -1.24
CA GLY A 126 10.89 -17.58 -1.08
C GLY A 126 10.22 -17.84 0.25
N ARG A 127 9.55 -16.82 0.80
CA ARG A 127 8.76 -16.91 2.04
C ARG A 127 7.47 -17.69 1.82
N GLU A 128 6.99 -18.38 2.85
CA GLU A 128 5.60 -18.87 2.87
C GLU A 128 4.61 -17.72 3.05
N ARG A 129 3.34 -17.96 2.74
CA ARG A 129 2.27 -16.96 2.87
C ARG A 129 2.28 -16.29 4.24
N ASP A 130 2.33 -17.07 5.31
CA ASP A 130 2.26 -16.55 6.68
C ASP A 130 3.53 -15.76 7.06
N GLU A 131 4.67 -16.14 6.48
CA GLU A 131 5.92 -15.40 6.65
C GLU A 131 5.91 -14.05 5.92
N ILE A 132 5.29 -13.99 4.73
CA ILE A 132 5.06 -12.73 4.00
C ILE A 132 4.14 -11.83 4.82
N LEU A 133 3.00 -12.34 5.30
CA LEU A 133 2.05 -11.56 6.09
C LEU A 133 2.70 -11.00 7.36
N ARG A 134 3.42 -11.85 8.11
CA ARG A 134 4.17 -11.42 9.30
C ARG A 134 5.19 -10.33 8.96
N HIS A 135 5.90 -10.47 7.83
CA HIS A 135 6.86 -9.46 7.40
C HIS A 135 6.20 -8.11 7.12
N VAL A 136 5.06 -8.10 6.41
CA VAL A 136 4.30 -6.86 6.13
C VAL A 136 3.86 -6.20 7.44
N ILE A 137 3.31 -6.97 8.39
CA ILE A 137 2.87 -6.44 9.70
C ILE A 137 4.04 -5.81 10.49
N GLU A 138 5.20 -6.45 10.54
CA GLU A 138 6.36 -5.90 11.27
C GLU A 138 6.97 -4.67 10.58
N VAL A 139 6.95 -4.62 9.25
CA VAL A 139 7.35 -3.44 8.49
C VAL A 139 6.42 -2.26 8.78
N GLU A 140 5.11 -2.50 8.77
CA GLU A 140 4.08 -1.49 9.07
C GLU A 140 4.21 -0.95 10.50
N ARG A 141 4.48 -1.84 11.46
CA ARG A 141 4.79 -1.45 12.84
C ARG A 141 6.05 -0.57 12.93
N THR A 142 7.03 -0.79 12.05
CA THR A 142 8.24 0.04 11.98
C THR A 142 7.93 1.43 11.42
N TYR A 143 7.12 1.52 10.37
CA TYR A 143 6.70 2.81 9.80
C TYR A 143 5.75 3.59 10.70
N ALA A 144 4.81 2.92 11.39
CA ALA A 144 3.89 3.54 12.34
C ALA A 144 4.63 4.37 13.41
N ARG A 145 5.78 3.88 13.88
CA ARG A 145 6.62 4.61 14.86
C ARG A 145 7.18 5.92 14.31
N LYS A 146 7.46 5.99 13.01
CA LYS A 146 7.98 7.20 12.35
C LYS A 146 6.93 8.31 12.31
N VAL A 147 5.64 7.96 12.36
CA VAL A 147 4.50 8.91 12.42
C VAL A 147 3.91 9.02 13.84
N GLY A 148 4.66 8.64 14.87
CA GLY A 148 4.26 8.79 16.27
C GLY A 148 3.27 7.76 16.79
N VAL A 149 2.88 6.77 15.98
CA VAL A 149 1.96 5.69 16.38
C VAL A 149 2.76 4.53 16.97
N ARG A 150 2.41 4.12 18.21
CA ARG A 150 3.05 2.98 18.89
C ARG A 150 2.05 1.87 19.14
N HIS A 151 2.27 0.71 18.52
CA HIS A 151 1.60 -0.54 18.88
C HIS A 151 2.54 -1.43 19.71
N LYS A 152 2.05 -1.86 20.88
CA LYS A 152 2.70 -2.93 21.67
C LYS A 152 2.82 -4.17 20.77
N PRO A 153 3.90 -4.97 20.89
CA PRO A 153 3.99 -6.21 20.13
C PRO A 153 2.74 -7.03 20.42
N PHE A 154 2.08 -7.56 19.40
CA PHE A 154 1.20 -8.68 19.64
C PHE A 154 2.08 -9.78 20.26
N PRO A 155 1.68 -10.41 21.38
CA PRO A 155 2.36 -11.61 21.82
C PRO A 155 2.44 -12.56 20.62
N PRO A 156 3.54 -13.31 20.42
CA PRO A 156 3.66 -14.27 19.34
C PRO A 156 2.69 -15.42 19.63
N LEU A 157 1.41 -15.19 19.33
CA LEU A 157 0.36 -16.18 19.38
C LEU A 157 0.48 -16.96 18.09
N THR A 158 0.63 -18.26 18.23
CA THR A 158 0.32 -19.29 17.23
C THR A 158 -0.70 -18.76 16.20
N LEU A 159 -0.20 -18.39 15.02
CA LEU A 159 -0.83 -17.53 14.02
C LEU A 159 -2.10 -18.10 13.34
N LEU A 160 -2.71 -19.17 13.84
CA LEU A 160 -3.74 -19.89 13.10
C LEU A 160 -5.18 -19.71 13.63
N PRO A 161 -5.47 -19.67 14.95
CA PRO A 161 -6.85 -19.55 15.40
C PRO A 161 -7.40 -18.11 15.33
N TRP A 162 -6.57 -17.09 15.59
CA TRP A 162 -7.04 -15.70 15.65
C TRP A 162 -7.35 -15.12 14.26
N LEU A 163 -6.48 -15.35 13.27
CA LEU A 163 -6.70 -14.91 11.88
C LEU A 163 -7.96 -15.53 11.24
N ARG A 164 -8.35 -16.75 11.63
CA ARG A 164 -9.63 -17.37 11.20
C ARG A 164 -10.86 -16.84 11.93
N SER A 165 -10.67 -16.21 13.10
CA SER A 165 -11.76 -15.70 13.95
C SER A 165 -12.05 -14.21 13.70
N VAL A 166 -11.22 -13.49 12.93
CA VAL A 166 -11.50 -12.10 12.54
C VAL A 166 -12.61 -12.08 11.48
N LYS A 167 -13.86 -12.27 11.92
CA LYS A 167 -15.03 -11.83 11.16
C LYS A 167 -15.12 -10.31 11.29
N SER A 168 -14.54 -9.64 10.30
CA SER A 168 -14.62 -8.19 10.06
C SER A 168 -13.88 -7.29 11.06
N TRP A 169 -13.07 -6.39 10.50
CA TRP A 169 -12.40 -5.29 11.18
C TRP A 169 -13.35 -4.36 11.98
N GLN A 170 -14.66 -4.37 11.69
CA GLN A 170 -15.67 -3.64 12.45
C GLN A 170 -15.68 -4.03 13.95
N GLN A 171 -15.42 -5.30 14.28
CA GLN A 171 -15.36 -5.76 15.67
C GLN A 171 -14.07 -5.32 16.39
N LEU A 172 -12.97 -5.15 15.65
CA LEU A 172 -11.71 -4.61 16.17
C LEU A 172 -11.82 -3.12 16.48
N CYS A 173 -12.45 -2.33 15.61
CA CYS A 173 -12.74 -0.92 15.88
C CYS A 173 -13.71 -0.73 17.06
N ALA A 174 -14.71 -1.61 17.22
CA ALA A 174 -15.67 -1.53 18.32
C ALA A 174 -15.09 -1.87 19.71
N SER A 175 -13.95 -2.57 19.77
CA SER A 175 -13.33 -3.00 21.03
C SER A 175 -12.32 -2.01 21.63
N HIS A 176 -12.04 -0.88 20.94
CA HIS A 176 -11.13 0.16 21.40
C HIS A 176 -11.85 1.54 21.47
N PRO A 177 -12.28 2.00 22.66
CA PRO A 177 -13.16 3.17 22.81
C PRO A 177 -12.56 4.53 22.39
N THR A 178 -11.28 4.61 22.05
CA THR A 178 -10.60 5.87 21.70
C THR A 178 -10.60 6.20 20.21
N ALA A 179 -11.07 5.31 19.33
CA ALA A 179 -11.19 5.58 17.89
C ALA A 179 -12.56 6.20 17.48
N LEU A 180 -13.50 6.32 18.43
CA LEU A 180 -14.86 6.80 18.16
C LEU A 180 -14.99 8.33 18.00
N HIS A 181 -13.92 9.11 18.25
CA HIS A 181 -14.05 10.58 18.21
C HIS A 181 -14.01 11.18 16.80
N TRP A 182 -13.68 10.40 15.77
CA TRP A 182 -13.70 10.85 14.36
C TRP A 182 -14.92 10.41 13.55
N SER A 183 -15.82 9.59 14.12
CA SER A 183 -17.05 9.14 13.43
C SER A 183 -18.27 10.04 13.69
N GLN A 184 -18.18 11.03 14.59
CA GLN A 184 -19.35 11.87 14.96
C GLN A 184 -19.41 13.22 14.22
N LYS A 185 -18.45 13.56 13.34
CA LYS A 185 -18.43 14.84 12.61
C LYS A 185 -18.86 14.80 11.14
N ALA A 186 -19.15 13.63 10.58
CA ALA A 186 -19.82 13.52 9.30
C ALA A 186 -21.32 13.34 9.55
N GLY A 187 -22.08 14.43 9.50
CA GLY A 187 -23.54 14.38 9.55
C GLY A 187 -24.09 13.53 8.38
N PRO A 188 -25.28 12.94 8.53
CA PRO A 188 -25.86 12.10 7.48
C PRO A 188 -26.10 12.92 6.19
N PRO A 189 -25.90 12.31 4.99
CA PRO A 189 -26.18 12.97 3.73
C PRO A 189 -27.67 13.32 3.58
N PRO A 190 -28.03 14.39 2.86
CA PRO A 190 -29.42 14.78 2.68
C PRO A 190 -30.18 13.72 1.89
N THR A 191 -31.25 13.21 2.47
CA THR A 191 -32.23 12.37 1.79
C THR A 191 -33.03 13.22 0.79
N ARG A 192 -32.69 13.12 -0.49
CA ARG A 192 -33.61 13.44 -1.59
C ARG A 192 -34.15 12.14 -2.17
N CYS A 193 -35.43 11.89 -1.92
CA CYS A 193 -36.34 11.26 -2.86
C CYS A 193 -37.73 11.84 -2.58
N GLY A 194 -38.27 12.57 -3.55
CA GLY A 194 -39.64 13.04 -3.52
C GLY A 194 -40.61 11.96 -4.00
N ALA A 195 -41.79 11.97 -3.40
CA ALA A 195 -43.09 11.89 -4.06
C ALA A 195 -44.01 12.83 -3.29
#